data_AF-A0A370AV78-F1
#
_entry.id   AF-A0A370AV78-F1
#
_cell.length_a   1.000
_cell.length_b   1.000
_cell.length_c   1.000
_cell.angle_alpha   90.00
_cell.angle_beta   90.00
_cell.angle_gamma   90.00
#
_symmetry.space_group_name_H-M   'P 1'
#
loop_
_entity.id
_entity.type
_entity.pdbx_description
1 polymer ?
#
loop_
_entity_poly.entity_id
_entity_poly.type
_entity_poly.pdbx_seq_one_letter_code
_entity_poly.pdbx_strand_id
1 'polypeptide(L)'
;MKLQIEKMTAENSKEFGTLLSIKEKDAAYKGDDFSFFKNLAEIEFNENIGFSLVETHMDTTVEISWLERHLSSSELIIPSDKNIVLVLGSGEKTADLSTLRALEVEVGTAFSVSRNVWHFAPISCSDTTNVFILLNQSTPDCDLEKIDCESIGLTV
;
A
#
# COMPACT_ATOMS: atom_id res chain seq x y z
N MET A 1 0.75 9.81 18.62
CA MET A 1 0.10 10.86 17.77
C MET A 1 -1.19 10.33 17.14
N LYS A 2 -1.96 11.12 16.38
CA LYS A 2 -3.15 10.62 15.64
C LYS A 2 -3.08 10.99 14.16
N LEU A 3 -3.24 10.02 13.27
CA LEU A 3 -3.30 10.24 11.83
C LEU A 3 -4.73 10.51 11.36
N GLN A 4 -4.85 11.33 10.32
CA GLN A 4 -6.09 11.55 9.59
C GLN A 4 -6.02 10.79 8.27
N ILE A 5 -7.10 10.12 7.90
CA ILE A 5 -7.20 9.42 6.63
C ILE A 5 -7.47 10.43 5.52
N GLU A 6 -6.66 10.35 4.47
CA GLU A 6 -6.83 11.13 3.26
C GLU A 6 -7.07 10.18 2.08
N LYS A 7 -7.86 10.60 1.09
CA LYS A 7 -7.95 9.84 -0.16
C LYS A 7 -6.60 9.79 -0.85
N MET A 8 -6.17 8.61 -1.29
CA MET A 8 -4.95 8.50 -2.07
C MET A 8 -5.13 9.14 -3.44
N THR A 9 -4.15 9.93 -3.84
CA THR A 9 -4.02 10.51 -5.17
C THR A 9 -2.58 10.32 -5.66
N ALA A 10 -2.35 10.33 -6.96
CA ALA A 10 -0.99 10.19 -7.49
C ALA A 10 -0.03 11.26 -6.93
N GLU A 11 -0.52 12.47 -6.62
CA GLU A 11 0.31 13.56 -6.09
C GLU A 11 0.66 13.38 -4.61
N ASN A 12 -0.29 12.97 -3.76
CA ASN A 12 -0.03 12.81 -2.32
C ASN A 12 0.69 11.49 -1.97
N SER A 13 0.76 10.55 -2.90
CA SER A 13 1.40 9.25 -2.70
C SER A 13 2.75 9.09 -3.40
N LYS A 14 3.15 10.04 -4.26
CA LYS A 14 4.30 9.88 -5.18
C LYS A 14 5.64 9.59 -4.49
N GLU A 15 5.82 10.05 -3.27
CA GLU A 15 7.06 9.82 -2.51
C GLU A 15 7.13 8.38 -1.96
N PHE A 16 5.99 7.73 -1.78
CA PHE A 16 5.88 6.37 -1.23
C PHE A 16 5.75 5.30 -2.32
N GLY A 17 5.38 5.71 -3.53
CA GLY A 17 5.24 4.78 -4.64
C GLY A 17 4.23 5.23 -5.69
N THR A 18 3.65 4.24 -6.37
CA THR A 18 2.83 4.48 -7.57
C THR A 18 1.39 4.02 -7.35
N LEU A 19 0.44 4.94 -7.52
CA LEU A 19 -0.99 4.63 -7.57
C LEU A 19 -1.38 4.13 -8.96
N LEU A 20 -1.86 2.89 -9.03
CA LEU A 20 -2.48 2.32 -10.22
C LEU A 20 -3.95 2.72 -10.26
N SER A 21 -4.28 3.70 -11.09
CA SER A 21 -5.65 4.18 -11.27
C SER A 21 -5.89 4.57 -12.72
N ILE A 22 -7.13 4.35 -13.17
CA ILE A 22 -7.60 4.83 -14.48
C ILE A 22 -8.04 6.29 -14.44
N LYS A 23 -8.14 6.90 -13.24
CA LYS A 23 -8.48 8.31 -13.10
C LYS A 23 -7.44 9.14 -13.87
N GLU A 24 -7.91 10.05 -14.71
CA GLU A 24 -7.07 10.95 -15.50
C GLU A 24 -6.14 10.26 -16.51
N LYS A 25 -6.41 8.99 -16.86
CA LYS A 25 -5.69 8.26 -17.91
C LYS A 25 -6.60 7.98 -19.09
N ASP A 26 -6.05 8.13 -20.29
CA ASP A 26 -6.69 7.66 -21.50
C ASP A 26 -6.46 6.15 -21.68
N ALA A 27 -7.49 5.45 -22.13
CA ALA A 27 -7.37 4.04 -22.46
C ALA A 27 -6.47 3.88 -23.69
N ALA A 28 -5.55 2.92 -23.64
CA ALA A 28 -4.73 2.53 -24.79
C ALA A 28 -5.55 1.87 -25.90
N TYR A 29 -6.66 1.25 -25.53
CA TYR A 29 -7.71 0.79 -26.43
C TYR A 29 -9.07 1.11 -25.82
N LYS A 30 -10.01 1.59 -26.64
CA LYS A 30 -11.38 1.89 -26.25
C LYS A 30 -12.33 1.30 -27.29
N GLY A 31 -13.04 0.24 -26.92
CA GLY A 31 -14.06 -0.41 -27.74
C GLY A 31 -15.41 -0.47 -27.03
N ASP A 32 -16.41 -1.04 -27.70
CA ASP A 32 -17.77 -1.17 -27.16
C ASP A 32 -17.84 -2.15 -25.98
N ASP A 33 -17.03 -3.21 -26.00
CA ASP A 33 -17.03 -4.26 -24.97
C ASP A 33 -16.12 -3.92 -23.78
N PHE A 34 -14.97 -3.28 -24.01
CA PHE A 34 -14.01 -2.96 -22.95
C PHE A 34 -13.10 -1.78 -23.30
N SER A 35 -12.50 -1.20 -22.26
CA SER A 35 -11.39 -0.26 -22.35
C SER A 35 -10.16 -0.86 -21.68
N PHE A 36 -9.01 -0.79 -22.33
CA PHE A 36 -7.74 -1.31 -21.81
C PHE A 36 -6.80 -0.17 -21.47
N PHE A 37 -6.33 -0.14 -20.22
CA PHE A 37 -5.40 0.85 -19.70
C PHE A 37 -4.06 0.14 -19.47
N LYS A 38 -3.08 0.43 -20.33
CA LYS A 38 -1.75 -0.20 -20.25
C LYS A 38 -0.82 0.60 -19.35
N ASN A 39 0.15 -0.08 -18.75
CA ASN A 39 1.28 0.52 -18.01
C ASN A 39 0.84 1.55 -16.95
N LEU A 40 -0.16 1.21 -16.14
CA LEU A 40 -0.59 2.07 -15.01
C LEU A 40 0.48 2.14 -13.90
N ALA A 41 1.30 1.10 -13.78
CA ALA A 41 2.56 1.10 -13.05
C ALA A 41 3.54 0.13 -13.72
N GLU A 42 4.82 0.30 -13.42
CA GLU A 42 5.90 -0.61 -13.80
C GLU A 42 6.61 -1.03 -12.52
N ILE A 43 6.61 -2.34 -12.26
CA ILE A 43 7.15 -2.92 -11.03
C ILE A 43 8.19 -3.95 -11.44
N GLU A 44 9.41 -3.76 -10.94
CA GLU A 44 10.51 -4.69 -11.21
C GLU A 44 10.54 -5.76 -10.12
N PHE A 45 10.42 -7.02 -10.55
CA PHE A 45 10.62 -8.20 -9.72
C PHE A 45 11.93 -8.85 -10.15
N ASN A 46 12.76 -9.24 -9.18
CA ASN A 46 14.09 -9.81 -9.44
C ASN A 46 14.11 -11.34 -9.30
N GLU A 47 12.98 -11.95 -8.95
CA GLU A 47 12.79 -13.39 -8.83
C GLU A 47 11.31 -13.78 -9.06
N ASN A 48 10.93 -15.00 -8.64
CA ASN A 48 9.54 -15.44 -8.67
C ASN A 48 8.66 -14.52 -7.81
N ILE A 49 7.46 -14.24 -8.32
CA ILE A 49 6.49 -13.41 -7.63
C ILE A 49 5.61 -14.29 -6.73
N GLY A 50 5.54 -13.95 -5.45
CA GLY A 50 4.56 -14.50 -4.52
C GLY A 50 3.20 -13.83 -4.72
N PHE A 51 2.14 -14.62 -4.82
CA PHE A 51 0.76 -14.15 -4.81
C PHE A 51 0.15 -14.50 -3.46
N SER A 52 0.01 -13.50 -2.62
CA SER A 52 -0.36 -13.66 -1.21
C SER A 52 -1.64 -12.92 -0.88
N LEU A 53 -2.24 -13.29 0.24
CA LEU A 53 -3.39 -12.62 0.83
C LEU A 53 -3.06 -12.17 2.25
N VAL A 54 -3.42 -10.94 2.57
CA VAL A 54 -3.59 -10.48 3.95
C VAL A 54 -5.08 -10.38 4.21
N GLU A 55 -5.56 -11.13 5.21
CA GLU A 55 -6.90 -10.91 5.77
C GLU A 55 -6.76 -9.83 6.85
N THR A 56 -7.33 -8.66 6.59
CA THR A 56 -7.31 -7.52 7.53
C THR A 56 -8.68 -7.38 8.17
N HIS A 57 -8.70 -7.31 9.50
CA HIS A 57 -9.92 -7.21 10.29
C HIS A 57 -10.23 -5.74 10.61
N MET A 58 -11.50 -5.39 10.67
CA MET A 58 -11.89 -4.03 11.07
C MET A 58 -11.75 -3.86 12.58
N ASP A 59 -10.99 -2.86 12.97
CA ASP A 59 -11.09 -2.21 14.28
C ASP A 59 -11.36 -0.72 14.03
N THR A 60 -12.43 -0.17 14.62
CA THR A 60 -12.77 1.25 14.48
C THR A 60 -11.65 2.17 14.98
N THR A 61 -10.76 1.64 15.83
CA THR A 61 -9.54 2.32 16.26
C THR A 61 -8.39 1.35 16.18
N VAL A 62 -7.42 1.67 15.33
CA VAL A 62 -6.20 0.88 15.16
C VAL A 62 -5.06 1.57 15.90
N GLU A 63 -4.31 0.79 16.66
CA GLU A 63 -3.07 1.22 17.30
C GLU A 63 -1.88 0.74 16.48
N ILE A 64 -1.21 1.68 15.80
CA ILE A 64 0.01 1.40 15.05
C ILE A 64 1.18 1.56 16.00
N SER A 65 1.79 0.45 16.38
CA SER A 65 2.91 0.37 17.34
C SER A 65 4.21 -0.14 16.71
N TRP A 66 4.17 -0.50 15.43
CA TRP A 66 5.30 -0.95 14.66
C TRP A 66 5.15 -0.54 13.20
N LEU A 67 6.27 -0.50 12.48
CA LEU A 67 6.34 -0.30 11.03
C LEU A 67 7.36 -1.27 10.44
N GLU A 68 7.16 -1.63 9.18
CA GLU A 68 8.12 -2.43 8.42
C GLU A 68 8.49 -1.76 7.10
N ARG A 69 9.55 -2.25 6.46
CA ARG A 69 9.92 -1.87 5.10
C ARG A 69 10.65 -3.02 4.41
N HIS A 70 10.65 -2.98 3.09
CA HIS A 70 11.44 -3.88 2.25
C HIS A 70 12.62 -3.14 1.62
N LEU A 71 13.85 -3.64 1.76
CA LEU A 71 15.05 -2.88 1.40
C LEU A 71 15.29 -2.85 -0.12
N SER A 72 14.94 -3.94 -0.80
CA SER A 72 15.29 -4.18 -2.20
C SER A 72 14.10 -4.45 -3.10
N SER A 73 12.96 -4.85 -2.55
CA SER A 73 11.74 -5.17 -3.30
C SER A 73 10.65 -4.11 -3.13
N SER A 74 9.80 -4.00 -4.15
CA SER A 74 8.54 -3.26 -4.06
C SER A 74 7.41 -4.22 -3.73
N GLU A 75 6.34 -3.70 -3.15
CA GLU A 75 5.13 -4.47 -2.81
C GLU A 75 3.94 -3.87 -3.53
N LEU A 76 3.17 -4.70 -4.24
CA LEU A 76 1.91 -4.30 -4.85
C LEU A 76 0.75 -4.77 -3.97
N ILE A 77 -0.07 -3.81 -3.57
CA ILE A 77 -1.21 -4.00 -2.67
C ILE A 77 -2.50 -3.69 -3.44
N ILE A 78 -3.41 -4.67 -3.48
CA ILE A 78 -4.66 -4.59 -4.24
C ILE A 78 -5.84 -4.94 -3.30
N PRO A 79 -6.72 -3.98 -2.98
CA PRO A 79 -7.94 -4.27 -2.23
C PRO A 79 -8.85 -5.19 -3.05
N SER A 80 -9.42 -6.24 -2.43
CA SER A 80 -10.32 -7.14 -3.14
C SER A 80 -11.71 -6.55 -3.37
N ASP A 81 -12.35 -6.09 -2.30
CA ASP A 81 -13.78 -5.74 -2.30
C ASP A 81 -14.14 -4.63 -1.32
N LYS A 82 -13.22 -4.23 -0.43
CA LYS A 82 -13.36 -3.07 0.46
C LYS A 82 -12.19 -2.11 0.28
N ASN A 83 -12.43 -0.83 0.52
CA ASN A 83 -11.34 0.15 0.61
C ASN A 83 -10.46 -0.19 1.81
N ILE A 84 -9.19 0.12 1.68
CA ILE A 84 -8.19 -0.06 2.74
C ILE A 84 -7.47 1.25 2.99
N VAL A 85 -6.85 1.39 4.15
CA VAL A 85 -5.90 2.44 4.46
C VAL A 85 -4.50 1.85 4.50
N LEU A 86 -3.58 2.54 3.83
CA LEU A 86 -2.15 2.33 3.96
C LEU A 86 -1.55 3.43 4.82
N VAL A 87 -0.80 3.03 5.85
CA VAL A 87 0.03 3.95 6.62
C VAL A 87 1.43 3.91 6.02
N LEU A 88 1.91 5.04 5.51
CA LEU A 88 3.13 5.14 4.73
C LEU A 88 4.02 6.25 5.30
N GLY A 89 5.34 6.04 5.31
CA GLY A 89 6.32 7.00 5.81
C GLY A 89 7.70 6.82 5.20
N SER A 90 8.51 7.86 5.36
CA SER A 90 9.88 7.93 4.87
C SER A 90 10.89 7.79 6.02
N GLY A 91 12.16 7.50 5.70
CA GLY A 91 13.24 7.48 6.68
C GLY A 91 14.35 6.47 6.35
N GLU A 92 15.61 6.88 6.51
CA GLU A 92 16.76 6.06 6.06
C GLU A 92 17.12 4.93 7.02
N LYS A 93 17.34 5.25 8.31
CA LYS A 93 17.73 4.25 9.33
C LYS A 93 16.57 3.81 10.19
N THR A 94 15.61 4.70 10.40
CA THR A 94 14.38 4.49 11.16
C THR A 94 13.28 5.30 10.48
N ALA A 95 12.02 4.98 10.75
CA ALA A 95 10.90 5.77 10.26
C ALA A 95 10.92 7.17 10.87
N ASP A 96 10.78 8.19 10.02
CA ASP A 96 10.47 9.55 10.45
C ASP A 96 8.95 9.66 10.65
N LEU A 97 8.51 9.56 11.91
CA LEU A 97 7.10 9.57 12.26
C LEU A 97 6.38 10.86 11.84
N SER A 98 7.12 11.96 11.61
CA SER A 98 6.54 13.22 11.13
C SER A 98 6.10 13.17 9.66
N THR A 99 6.60 12.19 8.90
CA THR A 99 6.28 11.98 7.48
C THR A 99 5.10 11.02 7.28
N LEU A 100 4.59 10.42 8.36
CA LEU A 100 3.54 9.41 8.25
C LEU A 100 2.24 9.97 7.68
N ARG A 101 1.67 9.23 6.75
CA ARG A 101 0.40 9.52 6.10
C ARG A 101 -0.48 8.28 6.15
N ALA A 102 -1.77 8.47 6.37
CA ALA A 102 -2.78 7.42 6.24
C ALA A 102 -3.58 7.68 4.96
N LEU A 103 -3.36 6.86 3.94
CA LEU A 103 -3.92 7.06 2.60
C LEU A 103 -4.89 5.94 2.26
N GLU A 104 -6.13 6.31 1.95
CA GLU A 104 -7.19 5.39 1.53
C GLU A 104 -6.99 4.96 0.06
N VAL A 105 -6.89 3.65 -0.16
CA VAL A 105 -6.85 3.00 -1.47
C VAL A 105 -8.24 2.46 -1.79
N GLU A 106 -8.80 2.94 -2.89
CA GLU A 106 -10.14 2.56 -3.33
C GLU A 106 -10.14 1.21 -4.06
N VAL A 107 -11.22 0.43 -3.90
CA VAL A 107 -11.45 -0.78 -4.71
C VAL A 107 -11.41 -0.44 -6.20
N GLY A 108 -10.80 -1.31 -7.00
CA GLY A 108 -10.57 -1.08 -8.42
C GLY A 108 -9.32 -0.24 -8.73
N THR A 109 -8.58 0.16 -7.69
CA THR A 109 -7.21 0.70 -7.80
C THR A 109 -6.22 -0.24 -7.10
N ALA A 110 -4.93 0.03 -7.23
CA ALA A 110 -3.89 -0.65 -6.47
C ALA A 110 -2.78 0.35 -6.14
N PHE A 111 -1.97 0.03 -5.14
CA PHE A 111 -0.80 0.84 -4.80
C PHE A 111 0.45 -0.02 -4.80
N SER A 112 1.48 0.41 -5.53
CA SER A 112 2.81 -0.18 -5.44
C SER A 112 3.65 0.65 -4.48
N VAL A 113 3.92 0.09 -3.30
CA VAL A 113 4.84 0.65 -2.31
C VAL A 113 6.27 0.47 -2.82
N SER A 114 7.02 1.56 -2.90
CA SER A 114 8.42 1.51 -3.32
C SER A 114 9.30 0.87 -2.25
N ARG A 115 10.40 0.25 -2.67
CA ARG A 115 11.45 -0.19 -1.74
C ARG A 115 11.88 0.94 -0.79
N ASN A 116 12.27 0.56 0.42
CA ASN A 116 12.67 1.40 1.55
C ASN A 116 11.59 2.33 2.14
N VAL A 117 10.34 2.20 1.72
CA VAL A 117 9.22 2.94 2.32
C VAL A 117 8.73 2.21 3.56
N TRP A 118 8.64 2.93 4.67
CA TRP A 118 8.07 2.41 5.90
C TRP A 118 6.56 2.34 5.79
N HIS A 119 5.98 1.22 6.19
CA HIS A 119 4.56 1.01 6.13
C HIS A 119 4.05 0.08 7.23
N PHE A 120 2.74 0.09 7.45
CA PHE A 120 2.03 -0.87 8.27
C PHE A 120 1.25 -1.83 7.38
N ALA A 121 0.83 -2.97 7.92
CA ALA A 121 -0.09 -3.87 7.23
C ALA A 121 -1.37 -3.13 6.78
N PRO A 122 -1.99 -3.51 5.65
CA PRO A 122 -3.24 -2.91 5.20
C PRO A 122 -4.34 -2.91 6.26
N ILE A 123 -5.06 -1.81 6.40
CA ILE A 123 -6.15 -1.65 7.39
C ILE A 123 -7.49 -1.57 6.65
N SER A 124 -8.47 -2.38 7.01
CA SER A 124 -9.81 -2.26 6.43
C SER A 124 -10.56 -1.01 6.89
N CYS A 125 -11.29 -0.36 5.97
CA CYS A 125 -12.18 0.75 6.30
C CYS A 125 -13.57 0.35 6.83
N SER A 126 -13.95 -0.93 6.81
CA SER A 126 -15.35 -1.31 7.10
C SER A 126 -15.55 -2.67 7.78
N ASP A 127 -15.17 -3.77 7.14
CA ASP A 127 -15.33 -5.15 7.64
C ASP A 127 -14.05 -5.94 7.34
N THR A 128 -13.95 -7.18 7.82
CA THR A 128 -12.88 -8.08 7.38
C THR A 128 -12.85 -8.15 5.84
N THR A 129 -11.68 -7.89 5.25
CA THR A 129 -11.45 -7.97 3.81
C THR A 129 -10.14 -8.68 3.54
N ASN A 130 -10.08 -9.34 2.39
CA ASN A 130 -8.81 -9.80 1.86
C ASN A 130 -8.13 -8.66 1.11
N VAL A 131 -6.81 -8.71 1.06
CA VAL A 131 -5.99 -7.80 0.28
C VAL A 131 -4.98 -8.65 -0.46
N PHE A 132 -4.93 -8.53 -1.79
CA PHE A 132 -3.91 -9.19 -2.57
C PHE A 132 -2.59 -8.46 -2.43
N ILE A 133 -1.55 -9.24 -2.22
CA ILE A 133 -0.21 -8.78 -1.95
C ILE A 133 0.73 -9.50 -2.91
N LEU A 134 1.42 -8.73 -3.76
CA LEU A 134 2.38 -9.25 -4.74
C LEU A 134 3.76 -8.64 -4.47
N LEU A 135 4.74 -9.49 -4.25
CA LEU A 135 6.14 -9.18 -3.96
C LEU A 135 7.04 -10.34 -4.42
N ASN A 136 8.35 -10.13 -4.39
CA ASN A 136 9.32 -11.20 -4.59
C ASN A 136 9.11 -12.30 -3.52
N GLN A 137 9.14 -13.57 -3.90
CA GLN A 137 8.80 -14.70 -3.02
C GLN A 137 9.60 -14.71 -1.70
N SER A 138 10.86 -14.28 -1.74
CA SER A 138 11.77 -14.28 -0.58
C SER A 138 11.65 -13.04 0.30
N THR A 139 10.92 -12.00 -0.12
CA THR A 139 10.86 -10.72 0.63
C THR A 139 10.46 -10.88 2.10
N PRO A 140 9.45 -11.69 2.47
CA PRO A 140 9.07 -11.85 3.87
C PRO A 140 10.15 -12.51 4.72
N ASP A 141 11.05 -13.29 4.09
CA ASP A 141 12.07 -14.08 4.77
C ASP A 141 13.41 -13.35 4.90
N CYS A 142 13.77 -12.50 3.93
CA CYS A 142 15.12 -11.93 3.84
C CYS A 142 15.20 -10.44 3.44
N ASP A 143 14.09 -9.79 3.09
CA ASP A 143 14.04 -8.38 2.67
C ASP A 143 13.02 -7.59 3.52
N LEU A 144 13.06 -7.76 4.84
CA LEU A 144 12.14 -7.10 5.76
C LEU A 144 12.91 -6.55 6.97
N GLU A 145 12.75 -5.26 7.21
CA GLU A 145 13.14 -4.62 8.46
C GLU A 145 11.88 -4.18 9.20
N LYS A 146 11.83 -4.44 10.51
CA LYS A 146 10.72 -4.06 11.38
C LYS A 146 11.25 -3.26 12.56
N ILE A 147 10.54 -2.19 12.89
CA ILE A 147 10.83 -1.36 14.07
C ILE A 147 9.57 -1.20 14.91
N ASP A 148 9.76 -1.15 16.21
CA ASP A 148 8.73 -0.64 17.12
C ASP A 148 8.76 0.89 17.11
N CYS A 149 7.60 1.51 17.28
CA CYS A 149 7.47 2.96 17.38
C CYS A 149 6.54 3.35 18.52
N GLU A 150 6.56 4.64 18.89
CA GLU A 150 5.54 5.17 19.79
C GLU A 150 4.15 4.99 19.18
N SER A 151 3.18 4.62 20.02
CA SER A 151 1.80 4.36 19.60
C SER A 151 1.17 5.51 18.80
N ILE A 152 0.68 5.16 17.61
CA ILE A 152 0.00 6.07 16.69
C ILE A 152 -1.45 5.58 16.52
N GLY A 153 -2.39 6.44 16.91
CA GLY A 153 -3.81 6.14 16.73
C GLY A 153 -4.27 6.44 15.31
N LEU A 154 -5.10 5.56 14.76
CA LEU A 154 -5.87 5.76 13.55
C LEU A 154 -7.34 5.45 13.83
N THR A 155 -8.25 6.28 13.34
CA THR A 155 -9.70 5.99 13.38
C THR A 155 -10.16 5.81 11.95
N VAL A 156 -10.73 4.64 11.65
CA VAL A 156 -11.20 4.20 10.33
C VAL A 156 -12.72 4.23 10.28
#